data_AF-A0A7Y0P7S5-F1
#
_entry.id   AF-A0A7Y0P7S5-F1
#
_cell.length_a   1.000
_cell.length_b   1.000
_cell.length_c   1.000
_cell.angle_alpha   90.00
_cell.angle_beta   90.00
_cell.angle_gamma   90.00
#
_symmetry.space_group_name_H-M   'P 1'
#
loop_
_entity.id
_entity.type
_entity.pdbx_description
1 polymer ?
#
loop_
_entity_poly.entity_id
_entity_poly.type
_entity_poly.pdbx_seq_one_letter_code
_entity_poly.pdbx_strand_id
1 'polypeptide(L)'
;MANNAEGLSVTYDGLDRASTDIGNQASQLEHDLVELRKLVTDSLQYWEGEAQGTFHEKLNRWDKEASDIHQALTGIGHVVAQAGGTYMEGDKKAASYFR
;
A
#
# COMPACT_ATOMS: atom_id res chain seq x y z
N MET A 1 -12.95 -31.97 -19.05
CA MET A 1 -13.20 -30.83 -18.14
C MET A 1 -11.88 -30.27 -17.62
N ALA A 2 -10.98 -29.80 -18.50
CA ALA A 2 -9.63 -29.35 -18.13
C ALA A 2 -9.47 -27.81 -18.03
N ASN A 3 -10.37 -27.05 -18.66
CA ASN A 3 -10.17 -25.61 -18.87
C ASN A 3 -10.38 -24.75 -17.60
N ASN A 4 -11.12 -25.24 -16.61
CA ASN A 4 -11.37 -24.48 -15.38
C ASN A 4 -10.15 -24.43 -14.46
N ALA A 5 -9.33 -25.48 -14.43
CA ALA A 5 -8.14 -25.54 -13.57
C ALA A 5 -7.02 -24.64 -14.10
N GLU A 6 -6.81 -24.59 -15.43
CA GLU A 6 -5.88 -23.65 -16.06
C GLU A 6 -6.29 -22.20 -15.85
N GLY A 7 -7.59 -21.88 -16.00
CA GLY A 7 -8.10 -20.53 -15.72
C GLY A 7 -7.88 -20.12 -14.28
N LEU A 8 -8.12 -21.01 -13.32
CA LEU A 8 -7.87 -20.77 -11.90
C LEU A 8 -6.37 -20.51 -11.63
N SER A 9 -5.48 -21.36 -12.17
CA SER A 9 -4.02 -21.22 -12.07
C SER A 9 -3.49 -19.88 -12.56
N VAL A 10 -3.92 -19.44 -13.75
CA VAL A 10 -3.52 -18.15 -14.33
C VAL A 10 -4.02 -16.98 -13.48
N THR A 11 -5.20 -17.12 -12.89
CA THR A 11 -5.77 -16.11 -12.00
C THR A 11 -5.00 -16.00 -10.68
N TYR A 12 -4.50 -17.12 -10.13
CA TYR A 12 -3.64 -17.13 -8.93
C TYR A 12 -2.31 -16.42 -9.16
N ASP A 13 -1.61 -16.76 -10.25
CA ASP A 13 -0.34 -16.12 -10.60
C ASP A 13 -0.52 -14.61 -10.85
N GLY A 14 -1.67 -14.20 -11.40
CA GLY A 14 -2.02 -12.79 -11.59
C GLY A 14 -2.23 -12.06 -10.27
N LEU A 15 -2.96 -12.66 -9.32
CA LEU A 15 -3.27 -12.04 -8.03
C LEU A 15 -2.04 -11.96 -7.12
N ASP A 16 -1.19 -12.99 -7.09
CA ASP A 16 0.04 -13.02 -6.30
C ASP A 16 1.06 -11.97 -6.78
N ARG A 17 1.24 -11.84 -8.10
CA ARG A 17 2.04 -10.75 -8.68
C ARG A 17 1.47 -9.39 -8.33
N ALA A 18 0.16 -9.18 -8.51
CA ALA A 18 -0.48 -7.91 -8.17
C ALA A 18 -0.31 -7.56 -6.69
N SER A 19 -0.39 -8.55 -5.78
CA SER A 19 -0.11 -8.37 -4.35
C SER A 19 1.32 -7.93 -4.09
N THR A 20 2.28 -8.59 -4.72
CA THR A 20 3.70 -8.27 -4.59
C THR A 20 4.00 -6.87 -5.12
N ASP A 21 3.47 -6.53 -6.30
CA ASP A 21 3.66 -5.21 -6.93
C ASP A 21 3.06 -4.09 -6.09
N ILE A 22 1.84 -4.29 -5.56
CA ILE A 22 1.18 -3.33 -4.66
C ILE A 22 1.99 -3.15 -3.38
N GLY A 23 2.49 -4.24 -2.78
CA GLY A 23 3.33 -4.17 -1.59
C GLY A 23 4.61 -3.36 -1.85
N ASN A 24 5.30 -3.64 -2.96
CA ASN A 24 6.50 -2.92 -3.35
C ASN A 24 6.21 -1.43 -3.59
N GLN A 25 5.12 -1.11 -4.30
CA GLN A 25 4.73 0.28 -4.58
C GLN A 25 4.34 1.04 -3.31
N ALA A 26 3.71 0.36 -2.35
CA ALA A 26 3.39 0.94 -1.05
C ALA A 26 4.66 1.29 -0.26
N SER A 27 5.65 0.37 -0.21
CA SER A 27 6.93 0.63 0.44
C SER A 27 7.71 1.75 -0.25
N GLN A 28 7.69 1.82 -1.59
CA GLN A 28 8.33 2.91 -2.32
C GLN A 28 7.67 4.26 -1.99
N LEU A 29 6.34 4.33 -1.99
CA LEU A 29 5.63 5.56 -1.68
C LEU A 29 5.88 6.02 -0.23
N GLU A 30 6.00 5.09 0.72
CA GLU A 30 6.38 5.42 2.09
C GLU A 30 7.77 6.07 2.16
N HIS A 31 8.75 5.52 1.46
CA HIS A 31 10.08 6.14 1.34
C HIS A 31 10.01 7.54 0.71
N ASP A 32 9.27 7.70 -0.38
CA ASP A 32 9.11 8.98 -1.08
C ASP A 32 8.46 10.04 -0.16
N LEU A 33 7.45 9.65 0.63
CA LEU A 33 6.81 10.55 1.61
C LEU A 33 7.78 10.99 2.71
N VAL A 34 8.62 10.08 3.22
CA VAL A 34 9.66 10.43 4.21
C VAL A 34 10.68 11.39 3.62
N GLU A 35 11.10 11.18 2.38
CA GLU A 35 12.04 12.06 1.69
C GLU A 35 11.43 13.46 1.44
N LEU A 36 10.19 13.51 0.96
CA LEU A 36 9.45 14.76 0.78
C LEU A 36 9.30 15.52 2.10
N ARG A 37 9.00 14.82 3.20
CA ARG A 37 8.93 15.44 4.55
C ARG A 37 10.23 16.12 4.92
N LYS A 38 11.34 15.44 4.67
CA LYS A 38 12.67 15.92 5.00
C LYS A 38 13.00 17.18 4.19
N LEU A 39 12.74 17.18 2.89
CA LEU A 39 12.93 18.35 2.02
C LEU A 39 12.08 19.54 2.48
N VAL A 40 10.82 19.31 2.86
CA VAL A 40 9.94 20.36 3.41
C VAL A 40 10.50 20.89 4.73
N THR A 41 10.93 20.01 5.63
CA THR A 41 11.47 20.41 6.95
C THR A 41 12.82 21.12 6.80
N ASP A 42 13.67 20.72 5.86
CA ASP A 42 14.92 21.40 5.57
C ASP A 42 14.66 22.80 4.97
N SER A 43 13.53 23.01 4.27
CA SER A 43 13.20 24.33 3.74
C SER A 43 12.83 25.36 4.81
N LEU A 44 12.44 24.94 6.03
CA LEU A 44 12.09 25.84 7.15
C LEU A 44 13.20 26.81 7.52
N GLN A 45 14.46 26.40 7.36
CA GLN A 45 15.61 27.22 7.73
C GLN A 45 15.67 28.55 6.95
N TYR A 46 14.93 28.66 5.84
CA TYR A 46 14.88 29.85 5.00
C TYR A 46 13.67 30.77 5.29
N TRP A 47 12.72 30.36 6.14
CA TRP A 47 11.47 31.07 6.39
C TRP A 47 11.49 31.68 7.80
N GLU A 48 12.24 32.78 8.00
CA GLU A 48 12.22 33.54 9.26
C GLU A 48 11.11 34.61 9.30
N GLY A 49 10.46 34.79 10.45
CA GLY A 49 9.48 35.86 10.71
C GLY A 49 8.00 35.44 10.61
N GLU A 50 7.13 36.34 10.15
CA GLU A 50 5.66 36.14 10.06
C GLU A 50 5.25 34.92 9.22
N ALA A 51 6.10 34.51 8.27
CA ALA A 51 5.91 33.33 7.43
C ALA A 51 5.95 31.99 8.19
N GLN A 52 6.46 31.97 9.43
CA GLN A 52 6.62 30.78 10.24
C GLN A 52 5.27 30.17 10.67
N GLY A 53 4.27 31.02 10.96
CA GLY A 53 2.92 30.56 11.32
C GLY A 53 2.23 29.83 10.16
N THR A 54 2.24 30.44 8.98
CA THR A 54 1.70 29.85 7.75
C THR A 54 2.45 28.56 7.38
N PHE A 55 3.77 28.52 7.59
CA PHE A 55 4.55 27.31 7.36
C PHE A 55 4.08 26.16 8.27
N HIS A 56 3.92 26.40 9.57
CA HIS A 56 3.45 25.37 10.50
C HIS A 56 2.07 24.81 10.13
N GLU A 57 1.13 25.66 9.68
CA GLU A 57 -0.15 25.18 9.17
C GLU A 57 0.01 24.28 7.92
N LYS A 58 0.88 24.67 6.99
CA LYS A 58 1.15 23.89 5.78
C LYS A 58 1.83 22.56 6.09
N LEU A 59 2.78 22.56 7.04
CA LEU A 59 3.45 21.34 7.51
C LEU A 59 2.46 20.39 8.18
N ASN A 60 1.60 20.89 9.06
CA ASN A 60 0.57 20.06 9.71
C ASN A 60 -0.39 19.45 8.68
N ARG A 61 -0.77 20.22 7.65
CA ARG A 61 -1.60 19.72 6.56
C ARG A 61 -0.87 18.65 5.75
N TRP A 62 0.41 18.86 5.44
CA TRP A 62 1.26 17.87 4.78
C TRP A 62 1.33 16.58 5.60
N ASP A 63 1.59 16.65 6.91
CA ASP A 63 1.70 15.48 7.80
C ASP A 63 0.40 14.67 7.78
N LYS A 64 -0.75 15.37 7.79
CA LYS A 64 -2.06 14.74 7.68
C LYS A 64 -2.27 14.05 6.33
N GLU A 65 -2.01 14.73 5.22
CA GLU A 65 -2.19 14.17 3.88
C GLU A 65 -1.27 12.96 3.65
N ALA A 66 -0.01 13.02 4.11
CA ALA A 66 0.93 11.90 4.06
C ALA A 66 0.47 10.70 4.89
N SER A 67 -0.04 10.94 6.10
CA SER A 67 -0.62 9.88 6.94
C SER A 67 -1.84 9.22 6.28
N ASP A 68 -2.73 10.01 5.69
CA ASP A 68 -3.94 9.51 5.03
C ASP A 68 -3.57 8.63 3.80
N ILE A 69 -2.53 9.02 3.04
CA ILE A 69 -1.98 8.21 1.93
C ILE A 69 -1.40 6.89 2.44
N HIS A 70 -0.57 6.94 3.49
CA HIS A 70 0.03 5.74 4.09
C HIS A 70 -1.03 4.75 4.59
N GLN A 71 -2.08 5.26 5.25
CA GLN A 71 -3.20 4.43 5.71
C GLN A 71 -3.95 3.78 4.56
N ALA A 72 -4.21 4.52 3.47
CA ALA A 72 -4.87 3.98 2.29
C ALA A 72 -4.04 2.85 1.66
N LEU A 73 -2.73 3.04 1.49
CA LEU A 73 -1.83 2.02 0.95
C LEU A 73 -1.77 0.77 1.83
N THR A 74 -1.63 0.95 3.13
CA THR A 74 -1.64 -0.17 4.09
C THR A 74 -2.94 -0.94 4.02
N GLY A 75 -4.08 -0.24 3.89
CA GLY A 75 -5.39 -0.83 3.71
C GLY A 75 -5.49 -1.65 2.41
N ILE A 76 -4.99 -1.12 1.29
CA ILE A 76 -4.95 -1.84 0.03
C ILE A 76 -4.07 -3.09 0.16
N GLY A 77 -2.87 -2.97 0.73
CA GLY A 77 -1.98 -4.10 0.98
C GLY A 77 -2.65 -5.20 1.82
N HIS A 78 -3.38 -4.82 2.87
CA HIS A 78 -4.12 -5.76 3.70
C HIS A 78 -5.23 -6.50 2.93
N VAL A 79 -6.03 -5.77 2.14
CA VAL A 79 -7.10 -6.36 1.33
C VAL A 79 -6.54 -7.35 0.31
N VAL A 80 -5.42 -7.02 -0.33
CA VAL A 80 -4.81 -7.90 -1.35
C VAL A 80 -4.18 -9.13 -0.70
N ALA A 81 -3.49 -8.98 0.44
CA ALA A 81 -2.96 -10.10 1.20
C ALA A 81 -4.09 -11.03 1.71
N GLN A 82 -5.20 -10.45 2.18
CA GLN A 82 -6.37 -11.21 2.61
C GLN A 82 -7.02 -11.96 1.44
N ALA A 83 -7.11 -11.35 0.26
CA ALA A 83 -7.62 -12.00 -0.94
C ALA A 83 -6.76 -13.22 -1.33
N GLY A 84 -5.44 -13.12 -1.23
CA GLY A 84 -4.52 -14.26 -1.46
C GLY A 84 -4.67 -15.37 -0.40
N GLY A 85 -4.68 -15.01 0.89
CA GLY A 85 -4.72 -15.97 2.01
C GLY A 85 -6.06 -16.69 2.18
N THR A 86 -7.18 -15.96 2.10
CA THR A 86 -8.53 -16.51 2.31
C THR A 86 -8.89 -17.56 1.24
N TYR A 87 -8.38 -17.39 0.01
CA TYR A 87 -8.64 -18.34 -1.07
C TYR A 87 -7.74 -19.58 -1.02
N MET A 88 -6.50 -19.48 -0.53
CA MET A 88 -5.64 -20.66 -0.29
C MET A 88 -6.20 -21.57 0.82
N GLU A 89 -6.77 -20.98 1.89
CA GLU A 89 -7.51 -21.75 2.90
C GLU A 89 -8.79 -22.37 2.33
N GLY A 90 -9.54 -21.60 1.54
CA GLY A 90 -10.74 -22.08 0.86
C GLY A 90 -10.47 -23.29 -0.04
N ASP A 91 -9.37 -23.25 -0.79
CA ASP A 91 -9.01 -24.32 -1.74
C ASP A 91 -8.41 -25.54 -1.03
N LYS A 92 -7.60 -25.38 0.02
CA LYS A 92 -7.21 -26.50 0.90
C LYS A 92 -8.43 -27.20 1.48
N LYS A 93 -9.45 -26.43 1.87
CA LYS A 93 -10.71 -26.98 2.39
C LYS A 93 -11.48 -27.69 1.29
N ALA A 94 -11.65 -27.09 0.11
CA ALA A 94 -12.29 -27.71 -1.04
C ALA A 94 -11.59 -29.00 -1.49
N ALA A 95 -10.26 -28.99 -1.64
CA ALA A 95 -9.46 -30.15 -1.99
C ALA A 95 -9.53 -31.27 -0.94
N SER A 96 -9.73 -30.93 0.34
CA SER A 96 -9.97 -31.93 1.38
C SER A 96 -11.33 -32.64 1.27
N TYR A 97 -12.32 -32.02 0.61
CA TYR A 97 -13.63 -32.62 0.34
C TYR A 97 -13.66 -33.52 -0.91
N PHE A 98 -12.66 -33.43 -1.79
CA PHE A 98 -12.56 -34.24 -3.01
C PHE A 98 -11.67 -35.49 -2.88
N ARG A 99 -11.42 -35.96 -1.65
CA ARG A 99 -10.64 -37.17 -1.37
C ARG A 99 -11.51 -38.41 -1.21
#